data_AF-A0A0Q9YLR7-F1
#
_entry.id   AF-A0A0Q9YLR7-F1
#
_cell.length_a   1.000
_cell.length_b   1.000
_cell.length_c   1.000
_cell.angle_alpha   90.00
_cell.angle_beta   90.00
_cell.angle_gamma   90.00
#
_symmetry.space_group_name_H-M   'P 1'
#
loop_
_entity.id
_entity.type
_entity.pdbx_description
1 polymer ?
#
loop_
_entity_poly.entity_id
_entity_poly.type
_entity_poly.pdbx_seq_one_letter_code
_entity_poly.pdbx_strand_id
1 'polypeptide(L)'
;MNPDFSKGLIPAIIVDDQTNDVLMLAYMDETAYERTLETKETWFYSRSRKEYWHKGETSGNKQIVKSIQLDCDQDTLLIRVDPLGPACHTGEKSCFFEQITGEVAQFSTQATDSIYARLMDEIQERKTEPVSGSYTTYLFEKGTDKIAKKFIEEKFIEEAGEVIIAAKNQDQAEIINECSDLFYHCLVLLVDQGVSLAEVEAELEKRSHKKGNAKKERKEIENW
;
A
#
# COMPACT_ATOMS: atom_id res chain seq x y z
N MET A 1 -0.81 28.46 11.42
CA MET A 1 0.60 28.59 11.02
C MET A 1 0.59 28.74 9.52
N ASN A 2 1.32 29.71 8.97
CA ASN A 2 1.34 29.99 7.53
C ASN A 2 2.75 29.71 7.00
N PRO A 3 2.91 29.34 5.71
CA PRO A 3 4.23 29.12 5.13
C PRO A 3 5.04 30.42 5.07
N ASP A 4 6.36 30.33 5.27
CA ASP A 4 7.28 31.46 5.20
C ASP A 4 7.77 31.68 3.76
N PHE A 5 7.01 32.46 2.99
CA PHE A 5 7.39 32.86 1.64
C PHE A 5 8.48 33.95 1.57
N SER A 6 8.98 34.46 2.71
CA SER A 6 10.10 35.41 2.69
C SER A 6 11.39 34.78 2.13
N LYS A 7 11.48 33.45 2.16
CA LYS A 7 12.54 32.65 1.52
C LYS A 7 12.36 32.50 -0.01
N GLY A 8 11.31 33.08 -0.57
CA GLY A 8 10.98 33.03 -1.99
C GLY A 8 10.11 31.82 -2.34
N LEU A 9 10.58 31.01 -3.28
CA LEU A 9 9.87 29.79 -3.70
C LEU A 9 10.12 28.67 -2.70
N ILE A 10 9.07 28.16 -2.09
CA ILE A 10 9.14 27.03 -1.19
C ILE A 10 8.86 25.70 -1.92
N PRO A 11 9.54 24.60 -1.57
CA PRO A 11 9.19 23.27 -2.04
C PRO A 11 7.79 22.83 -1.60
N ALA A 12 7.10 22.16 -2.50
CA ALA A 12 5.85 21.45 -2.26
C ALA A 12 6.01 19.99 -2.70
N ILE A 13 6.00 19.08 -1.72
CA ILE A 13 6.04 17.63 -1.91
C ILE A 13 4.60 17.15 -2.05
N ILE A 14 4.31 16.49 -3.16
CA ILE A 14 2.97 15.97 -3.45
C ILE A 14 2.96 14.47 -3.17
N VAL A 15 2.02 14.03 -2.35
CA VAL A 15 1.85 12.64 -1.94
C VAL A 15 0.45 12.16 -2.31
N ASP A 16 0.35 10.93 -2.79
CA ASP A 16 -0.94 10.28 -3.03
C ASP A 16 -1.63 9.98 -1.69
N ASP A 17 -2.87 10.46 -1.52
CA ASP A 17 -3.61 10.37 -0.26
C ASP A 17 -3.98 8.93 0.13
N GLN A 18 -4.02 8.00 -0.83
CA GLN A 18 -4.37 6.60 -0.60
C GLN A 18 -3.14 5.72 -0.43
N THR A 19 -2.14 5.90 -1.30
CA THR A 19 -0.99 4.99 -1.40
C THR A 19 0.23 5.45 -0.61
N ASN A 20 0.27 6.72 -0.18
CA ASN A 20 1.44 7.37 0.42
C ASN A 20 2.65 7.51 -0.52
N ASP A 21 2.49 7.23 -1.81
CA ASP A 21 3.55 7.44 -2.80
C ASP A 21 3.87 8.93 -2.92
N VAL A 22 5.16 9.26 -2.88
CA VAL A 22 5.61 10.59 -3.30
C VAL A 22 5.43 10.69 -4.82
N LEU A 23 4.54 11.56 -5.26
CA LEU A 23 4.18 11.73 -6.68
C LEU A 23 5.14 12.68 -7.40
N MET A 24 5.45 13.82 -6.80
CA MET A 24 6.33 14.83 -7.39
C MET A 24 6.78 15.88 -6.36
N LEU A 25 7.83 16.61 -6.70
CA LEU A 25 8.21 17.86 -6.03
C LEU A 25 8.05 19.01 -7.02
N ALA A 26 7.43 20.09 -6.57
CA ALA A 26 7.37 21.36 -7.30
C ALA A 26 7.58 22.53 -6.34
N TYR A 27 7.44 23.75 -6.85
CA TYR A 27 7.67 24.98 -6.08
C TYR A 27 6.41 25.84 -6.08
N MET A 28 6.15 26.49 -4.95
CA MET A 28 5.06 27.45 -4.79
C MET A 28 5.61 28.76 -4.23
N ASP A 29 5.04 29.87 -4.67
CA ASP A 29 5.05 31.14 -3.93
C ASP A 29 3.69 31.34 -3.26
N GLU A 30 3.51 32.49 -2.60
CA GLU A 30 2.27 32.85 -1.92
C GLU A 30 1.07 32.81 -2.88
N THR A 31 1.22 33.29 -4.11
CA THR A 31 0.13 33.28 -5.11
C THR A 31 -0.26 31.87 -5.54
N ALA A 32 0.69 30.98 -5.80
CA ALA A 32 0.39 29.58 -6.14
C ALA A 32 -0.27 28.83 -4.96
N TYR A 33 0.17 29.13 -3.74
CA TYR A 33 -0.41 28.58 -2.52
C TYR A 33 -1.86 29.04 -2.32
N GLU A 34 -2.13 30.33 -2.43
CA GLU A 34 -3.49 30.89 -2.32
C GLU A 34 -4.44 30.28 -3.35
N ARG A 35 -4.00 30.16 -4.61
CA ARG A 35 -4.79 29.50 -5.67
C ARG A 35 -5.07 28.05 -5.33
N THR A 36 -4.07 27.33 -4.80
CA THR A 36 -4.25 25.94 -4.35
C THR A 36 -5.29 25.83 -3.25
N LEU A 37 -5.29 26.76 -2.29
CA LEU A 37 -6.30 26.82 -1.22
C LEU A 37 -7.71 27.13 -1.76
N GLU A 38 -7.81 28.02 -2.74
CA GLU A 38 -9.06 28.46 -3.35
C GLU A 38 -9.68 27.34 -4.22
N THR A 39 -8.91 26.79 -5.16
CA THR A 39 -9.42 25.82 -6.13
C THR A 39 -9.51 24.40 -5.59
N LYS A 40 -8.81 24.10 -4.48
CA LYS A 40 -8.59 22.73 -3.99
C LYS A 40 -7.91 21.82 -5.02
N GLU A 41 -7.19 22.41 -5.96
CA GLU A 41 -6.40 21.74 -6.99
C GLU A 41 -4.97 22.31 -6.94
N THR A 42 -3.93 21.52 -7.22
CA THR A 42 -2.55 22.00 -7.05
C THR A 42 -2.14 23.03 -8.11
N TRP A 43 -1.64 24.18 -7.64
CA TRP A 43 -1.03 25.24 -8.44
C TRP A 43 0.44 25.41 -8.07
N PHE A 44 1.29 25.50 -9.09
CA PHE A 44 2.73 25.65 -8.92
C PHE A 44 3.26 26.87 -9.63
N TYR A 45 4.45 27.31 -9.23
CA TYR A 45 5.24 28.26 -10.00
C TYR A 45 6.38 27.54 -10.72
N SER A 46 6.37 27.59 -12.06
CA SER A 46 7.42 26.99 -12.88
C SER A 46 8.65 27.89 -12.92
N ARG A 47 9.75 27.45 -12.29
CA ARG A 47 11.02 28.21 -12.29
C ARG A 47 11.62 28.39 -13.69
N SER A 48 11.41 27.44 -14.58
CA SER A 48 11.95 27.47 -15.95
C SER A 48 11.10 28.35 -16.87
N ARG A 49 9.77 28.23 -16.79
CA ARG A 49 8.84 29.00 -17.63
C ARG A 49 8.48 30.37 -17.06
N LYS A 50 8.76 30.59 -15.77
CA LYS A 50 8.44 31.81 -15.01
C LYS A 50 6.95 32.14 -15.04
N GLU A 51 6.12 31.12 -14.94
CA GLU A 51 4.66 31.21 -15.02
C GLU A 51 3.99 30.32 -13.98
N TYR A 52 2.75 30.66 -13.62
CA TYR A 52 1.91 29.80 -12.81
C TYR A 52 1.36 28.66 -13.66
N TRP A 53 1.35 27.47 -13.07
CA TRP A 53 0.90 26.26 -13.73
C TRP A 53 -0.14 25.55 -12.86
N HIS A 54 -1.33 25.38 -13.42
CA HIS A 54 -2.36 24.55 -12.84
C HIS A 54 -2.14 23.09 -13.25
N LYS A 55 -1.84 22.22 -12.27
CA LYS A 55 -1.47 20.83 -12.56
C LYS A 55 -2.61 20.09 -13.26
N GLY A 56 -2.32 19.57 -14.45
CA GLY A 56 -3.30 18.81 -15.22
C GLY A 56 -4.29 19.65 -16.01
N GLU A 57 -4.12 20.98 -16.09
CA GLU A 57 -5.01 21.85 -16.88
C GLU A 57 -5.09 21.43 -18.36
N THR A 58 -3.96 21.07 -18.96
CA THR A 58 -3.91 20.60 -20.35
C THR A 58 -4.20 19.11 -20.50
N SER A 59 -3.70 18.28 -19.57
CA SER A 59 -3.76 16.82 -19.70
C SER A 59 -4.98 16.16 -19.06
N GLY A 60 -5.71 16.86 -18.20
CA GLY A 60 -6.75 16.30 -17.35
C GLY A 60 -6.23 15.60 -16.09
N ASN A 61 -4.92 15.34 -15.97
CA ASN A 61 -4.29 14.67 -14.81
C ASN A 61 -4.13 15.64 -13.63
N LYS A 62 -5.27 16.11 -13.12
CA LYS A 62 -5.36 17.01 -11.98
C LYS A 62 -5.04 16.31 -10.68
N GLN A 63 -4.79 17.10 -9.64
CA GLN A 63 -4.52 16.63 -8.29
C GLN A 63 -5.45 17.37 -7.33
N ILE A 64 -6.40 16.65 -6.73
CA ILE A 64 -7.38 17.21 -5.81
C ILE A 64 -6.81 17.21 -4.40
N VAL A 65 -6.65 18.39 -3.80
CA VAL A 65 -6.02 18.55 -2.49
C VAL A 65 -6.90 18.00 -1.38
N LYS A 66 -6.32 17.17 -0.52
CA LYS A 66 -6.97 16.59 0.67
C LYS A 66 -6.48 17.20 1.96
N SER A 67 -5.16 17.36 2.08
CA SER A 67 -4.54 17.99 3.23
C SER A 67 -3.24 18.68 2.84
N ILE A 68 -2.88 19.70 3.61
CA ILE A 68 -1.63 20.44 3.49
C ILE A 68 -1.01 20.49 4.89
N GLN A 69 0.22 20.05 4.99
CA GLN A 69 1.05 20.13 6.19
C GLN A 69 2.28 20.99 5.89
N LEU A 70 2.80 21.60 6.94
CA LEU A 70 3.97 22.46 6.91
C LEU A 70 5.04 21.80 7.79
N ASP A 71 6.29 21.87 7.38
CA ASP A 71 7.42 21.35 8.16
C ASP A 71 7.75 22.23 9.39
N CYS A 72 8.77 21.83 10.14
CA CYS A 72 9.08 22.43 11.44
C CYS A 72 9.59 23.87 11.37
N ASP A 73 10.23 24.24 10.26
CA ASP A 73 10.81 25.55 9.98
C ASP A 73 10.05 26.34 8.90
N GLN A 74 8.86 25.85 8.55
CA GLN A 74 7.82 26.56 7.81
C GLN A 74 8.18 26.90 6.37
N ASP A 75 9.10 26.15 5.75
CA ASP A 75 9.55 26.39 4.38
C ASP A 75 9.33 25.23 3.42
N THR A 76 8.65 24.15 3.85
CA THR A 76 8.24 23.07 2.95
C THR A 76 6.80 22.67 3.18
N LEU A 77 6.05 22.54 2.08
CA LEU A 77 4.69 21.99 2.09
C LEU A 77 4.70 20.50 1.78
N LEU A 78 3.96 19.73 2.57
CA LEU A 78 3.56 18.36 2.25
C LEU A 78 2.07 18.36 1.92
N ILE A 79 1.72 18.06 0.67
CA ILE A 79 0.36 18.14 0.16
C ILE A 79 -0.11 16.75 -0.23
N ARG A 80 -1.13 16.22 0.46
CA ARG A 80 -1.78 14.97 0.06
C ARG A 80 -2.89 15.24 -0.94
N VAL A 81 -2.94 14.44 -2.01
CA VAL A 81 -3.87 14.64 -3.13
C VAL A 81 -4.52 13.33 -3.58
N ASP A 82 -5.74 13.41 -4.11
CA ASP A 82 -6.30 12.38 -4.99
C ASP A 82 -5.89 12.73 -6.43
N PRO A 83 -4.99 11.96 -7.08
CA PRO A 83 -4.64 12.19 -8.49
C PRO A 83 -5.72 11.65 -9.44
N LEU A 84 -6.07 12.42 -10.47
CA LEU A 84 -7.00 12.02 -11.54
C LEU A 84 -6.29 11.42 -12.77
N GLY A 85 -5.10 10.88 -12.58
CA GLY A 85 -4.24 10.34 -13.63
C GLY A 85 -2.77 10.41 -13.23
N PRO A 86 -1.83 10.03 -14.11
CA PRO A 86 -0.41 10.04 -13.79
C PRO A 86 0.10 11.45 -13.46
N ALA A 87 0.91 11.57 -12.42
CA ALA A 87 1.49 12.84 -12.04
C ALA A 87 2.55 13.29 -13.05
N CYS A 88 3.32 12.35 -13.62
CA CYS A 88 4.40 12.62 -14.55
C CYS A 88 3.90 12.87 -15.97
N HIS A 89 4.62 13.73 -16.71
CA HIS A 89 4.35 14.01 -18.12
C HIS A 89 4.77 12.86 -19.05
N THR A 90 5.57 11.91 -18.57
CA THR A 90 5.96 10.69 -19.30
C THR A 90 4.85 9.63 -19.30
N GLY A 91 3.81 9.81 -18.49
CA GLY A 91 2.75 8.82 -18.27
C GLY A 91 2.93 7.99 -17.00
N GLU A 92 4.07 8.11 -16.31
CA GLU A 92 4.33 7.43 -15.04
C GLU A 92 3.51 8.02 -13.87
N LYS A 93 3.15 7.17 -12.90
CA LYS A 93 2.38 7.58 -11.72
C LYS A 93 3.09 8.67 -10.92
N SER A 94 4.38 8.45 -10.65
CA SER A 94 5.27 9.36 -9.93
C SER A 94 6.37 9.89 -10.85
N CYS A 95 6.97 11.03 -10.51
CA CYS A 95 8.22 11.50 -11.12
C CYS A 95 9.45 10.74 -10.61
N PHE A 96 9.36 10.01 -9.51
CA PHE A 96 10.45 9.26 -8.88
C PHE A 96 10.44 7.79 -9.30
N PHE A 97 10.40 7.52 -10.61
CA PHE A 97 10.32 6.16 -11.17
C PHE A 97 11.68 5.56 -11.55
N GLU A 98 12.74 6.38 -11.64
CA GLU A 98 14.11 5.90 -11.90
C GLU A 98 14.90 5.83 -10.60
N GLN A 99 15.53 4.68 -10.34
CA GLN A 99 16.45 4.50 -9.23
C GLN A 99 17.90 4.73 -9.67
N ILE A 100 18.67 5.39 -8.82
CA ILE A 100 20.13 5.48 -8.99
C ILE A 100 20.73 4.12 -8.63
N THR A 101 21.46 3.50 -9.56
CA THR A 101 22.17 2.24 -9.33
C THR A 101 23.51 2.49 -8.64
N GLY A 102 23.84 1.74 -7.58
CA GLY A 102 25.07 1.89 -6.80
C GLY A 102 25.10 0.99 -5.56
N GLU A 103 26.10 1.17 -4.67
CA GLU A 103 26.23 0.43 -3.39
C GLU A 103 25.20 0.85 -2.32
N VAL A 104 24.32 1.80 -2.65
CA VAL A 104 23.23 2.23 -1.76
C VAL A 104 22.02 1.32 -1.99
N ALA A 105 21.39 0.87 -0.89
CA ALA A 105 20.18 0.07 -0.95
C ALA A 105 19.13 0.73 -1.85
N GLN A 106 18.50 -0.07 -2.71
CA GLN A 106 17.48 0.40 -3.64
C GLN A 106 16.27 0.96 -2.89
N PHE A 107 15.76 2.11 -3.34
CA PHE A 107 14.56 2.71 -2.77
C PHE A 107 13.33 1.89 -3.21
N SER A 108 12.88 0.97 -2.37
CA SER A 108 11.65 0.22 -2.59
C SER A 108 10.47 1.19 -2.76
N THR A 109 9.94 1.29 -3.99
CA THR A 109 8.73 2.05 -4.31
C THR A 109 7.47 1.29 -3.89
N GLN A 110 7.60 0.10 -3.29
CA GLN A 110 6.50 -0.50 -2.56
C GLN A 110 6.39 0.22 -1.21
N ALA A 111 5.64 1.32 -1.21
CA ALA A 111 4.83 1.66 -0.05
C ALA A 111 3.90 0.44 0.15
N THR A 112 4.18 -0.51 1.04
CA THR A 112 4.70 -0.39 2.39
C THR A 112 5.53 -1.63 2.70
N ASP A 113 6.47 -1.49 3.65
CA ASP A 113 7.12 -2.60 4.36
C ASP A 113 6.08 -3.31 5.27
N SER A 114 5.01 -3.76 4.62
CA SER A 114 3.83 -4.38 5.22
C SER A 114 4.34 -5.56 6.04
N ILE A 115 3.78 -5.72 7.24
CA ILE A 115 4.10 -6.88 8.07
C ILE A 115 3.93 -8.18 7.27
N TYR A 116 2.96 -8.23 6.35
CA TYR A 116 2.73 -9.38 5.48
C TYR A 116 3.88 -9.61 4.49
N ALA A 117 4.44 -8.55 3.89
CA ALA A 117 5.58 -8.66 2.98
C ALA A 117 6.83 -9.18 3.73
N ARG A 118 7.15 -8.57 4.87
CA ARG A 118 8.28 -9.00 5.71
C ARG A 118 8.14 -10.43 6.22
N LEU A 119 6.93 -10.82 6.66
CA LEU A 119 6.65 -12.19 7.06
C LEU A 119 6.78 -13.15 5.87
N MET A 120 6.32 -12.77 4.69
CA MET A 120 6.42 -13.62 3.50
C MET A 120 7.89 -13.84 3.09
N ASP A 121 8.72 -12.80 3.16
CA ASP A 121 10.17 -12.88 2.94
C ASP A 121 10.83 -13.81 3.96
N GLU A 122 10.52 -13.65 5.26
CA GLU A 122 11.04 -14.55 6.30
C GLU A 122 10.57 -16.00 6.07
N ILE A 123 9.31 -16.22 5.71
CA ILE A 123 8.78 -17.56 5.44
C ILE A 123 9.51 -18.19 4.24
N GLN A 124 9.75 -17.40 3.19
CA GLN A 124 10.49 -17.84 2.01
C GLN A 124 11.94 -18.18 2.36
N GLU A 125 12.60 -17.36 3.18
CA GLU A 125 13.92 -17.64 3.73
C GLU A 125 13.92 -18.95 4.53
N ARG A 126 12.97 -19.15 5.45
CA ARG A 126 12.89 -20.39 6.26
C ARG A 126 12.60 -21.65 5.45
N LYS A 127 12.00 -21.52 4.26
CA LYS A 127 11.78 -22.62 3.31
C LYS A 127 13.07 -23.00 2.58
N THR A 128 13.88 -22.02 2.19
CA THR A 128 15.14 -22.25 1.43
C THR A 128 16.35 -22.48 2.32
N GLU A 129 16.36 -21.84 3.49
CA GLU A 129 17.40 -21.87 4.52
C GLU A 129 16.77 -22.23 5.88
N PRO A 130 16.51 -23.53 6.13
CA PRO A 130 15.88 -23.99 7.36
C PRO A 130 16.67 -23.61 8.62
N VAL A 131 15.97 -23.10 9.63
CA VAL A 131 16.56 -22.75 10.94
C VAL A 131 15.99 -23.66 12.02
N SER A 132 16.89 -24.36 12.72
CA SER A 132 16.50 -25.27 13.81
C SER A 132 15.74 -24.52 14.91
N GLY A 133 14.59 -25.07 15.32
CA GLY A 133 13.72 -24.48 16.34
C GLY A 133 12.73 -23.42 15.83
N SER A 134 12.77 -23.05 14.54
CA SER A 134 11.75 -22.17 13.94
C SER A 134 10.44 -22.92 13.73
N TYR A 135 9.31 -22.29 14.11
CA TYR A 135 7.98 -22.81 13.82
C TYR A 135 7.75 -22.93 12.30
N THR A 136 8.16 -21.95 11.52
CA THR A 136 8.03 -21.98 10.05
C THR A 136 8.82 -23.12 9.42
N THR A 137 10.03 -23.36 9.91
CA THR A 137 10.83 -24.51 9.49
C THR A 137 10.14 -25.82 9.87
N TYR A 138 9.59 -25.91 11.07
CA TYR A 138 8.77 -27.07 11.49
C TYR A 138 7.58 -27.31 10.56
N LEU A 139 6.87 -26.25 10.12
CA LEU A 139 5.75 -26.36 9.17
C LEU A 139 6.20 -26.96 7.83
N PHE A 140 7.35 -26.51 7.30
CA PHE A 140 7.89 -27.02 6.03
C PHE A 140 8.56 -28.39 6.16
N GLU A 141 9.21 -28.72 7.29
CA GLU A 141 9.86 -30.02 7.53
C GLU A 141 8.86 -31.15 7.79
N LYS A 142 7.79 -30.87 8.55
CA LYS A 142 6.62 -31.77 8.56
C LYS A 142 5.91 -31.79 7.20
N GLY A 143 6.21 -30.79 6.39
CA GLY A 143 5.73 -30.50 5.05
C GLY A 143 6.48 -31.16 3.88
N THR A 144 7.37 -32.14 4.09
CA THR A 144 8.13 -32.75 2.96
C THR A 144 7.68 -34.13 2.46
N ASP A 145 6.53 -34.66 2.91
CA ASP A 145 5.88 -35.85 2.33
C ASP A 145 4.52 -35.49 1.71
N LYS A 146 3.86 -36.32 0.89
CA LYS A 146 2.50 -36.02 0.37
C LYS A 146 1.43 -35.72 1.44
N ILE A 147 1.76 -35.96 2.72
CA ILE A 147 0.97 -35.64 3.93
C ILE A 147 1.14 -34.15 4.36
N ALA A 148 2.14 -33.46 3.82
CA ALA A 148 2.55 -32.08 4.08
C ALA A 148 1.53 -30.99 3.83
N LYS A 149 0.97 -31.03 2.61
CA LYS A 149 -0.07 -30.11 2.19
C LYS A 149 -1.24 -30.19 3.15
N LYS A 150 -1.51 -31.41 3.63
CA LYS A 150 -2.56 -31.70 4.60
C LYS A 150 -2.30 -31.02 5.94
N PHE A 151 -1.05 -30.92 6.43
CA PHE A 151 -0.79 -30.30 7.73
C PHE A 151 -0.95 -28.77 7.70
N ILE A 152 -0.46 -28.11 6.64
CA ILE A 152 -0.67 -26.67 6.42
C ILE A 152 -2.16 -26.38 6.18
N GLU A 153 -2.85 -27.22 5.38
CA GLU A 153 -4.30 -27.12 5.15
C GLU A 153 -5.10 -27.41 6.43
N GLU A 154 -4.70 -28.39 7.26
CA GLU A 154 -5.33 -28.72 8.55
C GLU A 154 -5.24 -27.55 9.52
N LYS A 155 -4.04 -26.96 9.66
CA LYS A 155 -3.85 -25.78 10.50
C LYS A 155 -4.68 -24.61 10.00
N PHE A 156 -4.67 -24.33 8.70
CA PHE A 156 -5.52 -23.30 8.12
C PHE A 156 -7.02 -23.50 8.43
N ILE A 157 -7.51 -24.75 8.38
CA ILE A 157 -8.90 -25.09 8.71
C ILE A 157 -9.18 -24.90 10.21
N GLU A 158 -8.23 -25.27 11.08
CA GLU A 158 -8.29 -25.07 12.53
C GLU A 158 -8.43 -23.59 12.87
N GLU A 159 -7.47 -22.75 12.41
CA GLU A 159 -7.49 -21.30 12.67
C GLU A 159 -8.79 -20.65 12.13
N ALA A 160 -9.25 -21.06 10.95
CA ALA A 160 -10.50 -20.56 10.37
C ALA A 160 -11.73 -20.92 11.23
N GLY A 161 -11.74 -22.11 11.84
CA GLY A 161 -12.77 -22.53 12.78
C GLY A 161 -12.72 -21.72 14.08
N GLU A 162 -11.52 -21.46 14.59
CA GLU A 162 -11.29 -20.70 15.82
C GLU A 162 -11.72 -19.24 15.67
N VAL A 163 -11.45 -18.58 14.53
CA VAL A 163 -12.01 -17.26 14.20
C VAL A 163 -13.55 -17.25 14.30
N ILE A 164 -14.22 -18.28 13.77
CA ILE A 164 -15.70 -18.36 13.80
C ILE A 164 -16.20 -18.54 15.24
N ILE A 165 -15.51 -19.36 16.04
CA ILE A 165 -15.86 -19.60 17.44
C ILE A 165 -15.66 -18.31 18.26
N ALA A 166 -14.53 -17.63 18.09
CA ALA A 166 -14.24 -16.36 18.75
C ALA A 166 -15.28 -15.28 18.39
N ALA A 167 -15.65 -15.19 17.10
CA ALA A 167 -16.70 -14.30 16.62
C ALA A 167 -18.07 -14.62 17.25
N LYS A 168 -18.43 -15.91 17.34
CA LYS A 168 -19.66 -16.35 18.00
C LYS A 168 -19.68 -15.98 19.49
N ASN A 169 -18.53 -16.06 20.15
CA ASN A 169 -18.36 -15.72 21.56
C ASN A 169 -18.25 -14.21 21.81
N GLN A 170 -18.17 -13.40 20.75
CA GLN A 170 -17.95 -11.94 20.82
C GLN A 170 -16.65 -11.55 21.56
N ASP A 171 -15.65 -12.44 21.54
CA ASP A 171 -14.34 -12.17 22.13
C ASP A 171 -13.44 -11.45 21.12
N GLN A 172 -13.30 -10.14 21.27
CA GLN A 172 -12.49 -9.34 20.35
C GLN A 172 -11.00 -9.67 20.39
N ALA A 173 -10.47 -10.03 21.56
CA ALA A 173 -9.05 -10.33 21.70
C ALA A 173 -8.73 -11.66 21.02
N GLU A 174 -9.59 -12.66 21.22
CA GLU A 174 -9.46 -13.96 20.56
C GLU A 174 -9.64 -13.81 19.04
N ILE A 175 -10.63 -13.04 18.56
CA ILE A 175 -10.77 -12.76 17.12
C ILE A 175 -9.47 -12.20 16.51
N ILE A 176 -8.80 -11.25 17.19
CA ILE A 176 -7.54 -10.67 16.70
C ILE A 176 -6.44 -11.73 16.63
N ASN A 177 -6.32 -12.57 17.66
CA ASN A 177 -5.30 -13.64 17.69
C ASN A 177 -5.55 -14.66 16.57
N GLU A 178 -6.76 -15.21 16.49
CA GLU A 178 -7.10 -16.25 15.51
C GLU A 178 -7.03 -15.72 14.07
N CYS A 179 -7.36 -14.45 13.83
CA CYS A 179 -7.17 -13.83 12.52
C CYS A 179 -5.68 -13.69 12.18
N SER A 180 -4.84 -13.40 13.17
CA SER A 180 -3.39 -13.28 12.97
C SER A 180 -2.78 -14.63 12.59
N ASP A 181 -3.16 -15.70 13.28
CA ASP A 181 -2.70 -17.06 12.97
C ASP A 181 -3.23 -17.54 11.61
N LEU A 182 -4.51 -17.29 11.30
CA LEU A 182 -5.09 -17.58 9.99
C LEU A 182 -4.34 -16.85 8.85
N PHE A 183 -4.04 -15.57 9.02
CA PHE A 183 -3.29 -14.81 8.02
C PHE A 183 -1.86 -15.31 7.87
N TYR A 184 -1.18 -15.63 8.97
CA TYR A 184 0.16 -16.21 8.92
C TYR A 184 0.16 -17.55 8.17
N HIS A 185 -0.77 -18.46 8.48
CA HIS A 185 -0.91 -19.74 7.80
C HIS A 185 -1.30 -19.59 6.32
N CYS A 186 -2.07 -18.56 5.97
CA CYS A 186 -2.32 -18.19 4.58
C CYS A 186 -1.02 -17.80 3.85
N LEU A 187 -0.17 -16.97 4.46
CA LEU A 187 1.13 -16.60 3.87
C LEU A 187 2.04 -17.82 3.67
N VAL A 188 2.10 -18.72 4.64
CA VAL A 188 2.85 -19.99 4.53
C VAL A 188 2.35 -20.80 3.33
N LEU A 189 1.03 -20.89 3.14
CA LEU A 189 0.44 -21.57 1.99
C LEU A 189 0.77 -20.87 0.66
N LEU A 190 0.76 -19.54 0.60
CA LEU A 190 1.13 -18.80 -0.61
C LEU A 190 2.58 -19.06 -1.01
N VAL A 191 3.51 -18.99 -0.04
CA VAL A 191 4.93 -19.31 -0.26
C VAL A 191 5.12 -20.78 -0.64
N ASP A 192 4.35 -21.70 -0.06
CA ASP A 192 4.37 -23.11 -0.47
C ASP A 192 4.00 -23.26 -1.95
N GLN A 193 2.91 -22.61 -2.38
CA GLN A 193 2.36 -22.69 -3.73
C GLN A 193 3.05 -21.77 -4.76
N GLY A 194 4.04 -20.97 -4.34
CA GLY A 194 4.76 -20.05 -5.22
C GLY A 194 3.91 -18.88 -5.73
N VAL A 195 2.88 -18.49 -4.98
CA VAL A 195 2.02 -17.33 -5.27
C VAL A 195 2.55 -16.14 -4.49
N SER A 196 2.73 -14.98 -5.13
CA SER A 196 3.21 -13.77 -4.47
C SER A 196 2.08 -12.97 -3.79
N LEU A 197 2.41 -12.21 -2.75
CA LEU A 197 1.46 -11.30 -2.11
C LEU A 197 0.92 -10.26 -3.11
N ALA A 198 1.77 -9.75 -4.00
CA ALA A 198 1.41 -8.80 -5.04
C ALA A 198 0.32 -9.34 -5.99
N GLU A 199 0.36 -10.63 -6.34
CA GLU A 199 -0.70 -11.25 -7.16
C GLU A 199 -2.04 -11.31 -6.43
N VAL A 200 -2.03 -11.59 -5.13
CA VAL A 200 -3.24 -11.59 -4.29
C VAL A 200 -3.80 -10.17 -4.14
N GLU A 201 -2.94 -9.19 -3.89
CA GLU A 201 -3.30 -7.77 -3.78
C GLU A 201 -3.89 -7.23 -5.09
N ALA A 202 -3.28 -7.55 -6.24
CA ALA A 202 -3.80 -7.15 -7.54
C ALA A 202 -5.21 -7.71 -7.82
N GLU A 203 -5.49 -8.95 -7.41
CA GLU A 203 -6.84 -9.53 -7.54
C GLU A 203 -7.83 -8.90 -6.54
N LEU A 204 -7.41 -8.54 -5.34
CA LEU A 204 -8.24 -7.79 -4.39
C LEU A 204 -8.57 -6.39 -4.91
N GLU A 205 -7.59 -5.67 -5.43
CA GLU A 205 -7.74 -4.33 -6.01
C GLU A 205 -8.77 -4.38 -7.16
N LYS A 206 -8.58 -5.30 -8.11
CA LYS A 206 -9.51 -5.55 -9.22
C LYS A 206 -10.94 -5.85 -8.75
N ARG A 207 -11.12 -6.55 -7.63
CA ARG A 207 -12.46 -6.82 -7.05
C ARG A 207 -13.06 -5.58 -6.40
N SER A 208 -12.24 -4.77 -5.75
CA SER A 208 -12.69 -3.57 -5.02
C SER A 208 -13.32 -2.52 -5.96
N HIS A 209 -12.82 -2.41 -7.19
CA HIS A 209 -13.34 -1.47 -8.20
C HIS A 209 -14.70 -1.85 -8.80
N LYS A 210 -15.21 -3.06 -8.56
CA LYS A 210 -16.55 -3.48 -9.02
C LYS A 210 -17.62 -3.11 -8.01
N LYS A 211 -18.27 -1.95 -8.18
CA LYS A 211 -19.47 -1.56 -7.40
C LYS A 211 -20.69 -2.39 -7.83
N GLY A 212 -21.44 -2.95 -6.87
CA GLY A 212 -22.72 -3.64 -7.13
C GLY A 212 -22.69 -5.17 -7.18
N ASN A 213 -21.65 -5.82 -6.64
CA ASN A 213 -21.59 -7.29 -6.55
C ASN A 213 -22.39 -7.84 -5.35
N ALA A 214 -23.71 -7.70 -5.36
CA ALA A 214 -24.52 -8.62 -4.58
C ALA A 214 -24.37 -10.01 -5.23
N LYS A 215 -23.61 -10.92 -4.61
CA LYS A 215 -23.71 -12.34 -4.96
C LYS A 215 -25.19 -12.69 -4.80
N LYS A 216 -25.86 -13.06 -5.90
CA LYS A 216 -27.21 -13.67 -5.82
C LYS A 216 -27.13 -14.76 -4.75
N GLU A 217 -28.09 -14.80 -3.83
CA GLU A 217 -28.13 -15.78 -2.74
C GLU A 217 -27.76 -17.16 -3.29
N ARG A 218 -26.71 -17.79 -2.74
CA ARG A 218 -26.43 -19.18 -3.06
C ARG A 218 -27.63 -19.97 -2.58
N LYS A 219 -28.24 -20.76 -3.47
CA LYS A 219 -29.27 -21.73 -3.08
C LYS A 219 -28.74 -22.56 -1.91
N GLU A 220 -29.56 -22.73 -0.87
CA GLU A 220 -29.23 -23.59 0.25
C GLU A 220 -28.79 -24.96 -0.25
N ILE A 221 -27.68 -25.46 0.29
CA ILE A 221 -27.20 -26.80 0.00
C ILE A 221 -28.07 -27.74 0.84
N GLU A 222 -29.05 -28.38 0.21
CA GLU A 222 -30.00 -29.28 0.90
C GLU A 222 -29.37 -30.59 1.38
N ASN A 223 -28.19 -30.97 0.86
CA ASN A 223 -27.44 -32.13 1.34
C ASN A 223 -25.94 -31.81 1.36
N TRP A 224 -25.39 -31.83 2.57
CA TRP A 224 -23.94 -31.76 2.84
C TRP A 224 -23.24 -33.05 2.42
#